data_AF-A0A353P3W3-F1
#
_entry.id   AF-A0A353P3W3-F1
#
_cell.length_a   1.000
_cell.length_b   1.000
_cell.length_c   1.000
_cell.angle_alpha   90.00
_cell.angle_beta   90.00
_cell.angle_gamma   90.00
#
_symmetry.space_group_name_H-M   'P 1'
#
loop_
_entity.id
_entity.type
_entity.pdbx_description
1 polymer ?
#
loop_
_entity_poly.entity_id
_entity_poly.type
_entity_poly.pdbx_seq_one_letter_code
_entity_poly.pdbx_strand_id
1 'polypeptide(L)'
;MPTPRTGEKLYGTGAQVLDENLKIIAPENGRDVTQFHINGAKYVLEIAKITDASRAYLKAGSPSCDKQGVTGEVLKRGGIEVISVP
;
A
#
# COMPACT_ATOMS: atom_id res chain seq x y z
N MET A 1 -12.51 1.48 -1.53
CA MET A 1 -13.00 1.44 -0.14
C MET A 1 -13.83 2.69 0.11
N PRO A 2 -14.84 2.66 1.00
CA PRO A 2 -15.66 3.84 1.30
C PRO A 2 -14.86 4.91 2.04
N THR A 3 -15.36 6.15 2.01
CA THR A 3 -14.87 7.28 2.80
C THR A 3 -16.07 7.96 3.47
N PRO A 4 -16.19 7.95 4.82
CA PRO A 4 -15.22 7.42 5.79
C PRO A 4 -15.18 5.87 5.82
N ARG A 5 -14.15 5.33 6.49
CA ARG A 5 -13.99 3.89 6.78
C ARG A 5 -13.30 3.69 8.13
N THR A 6 -13.35 2.47 8.67
CA THR A 6 -12.66 2.07 9.90
C THR A 6 -11.14 2.21 9.77
N GLY A 7 -10.44 2.36 10.90
CA GLY A 7 -8.99 2.29 10.91
C GLY A 7 -8.47 0.93 10.41
N GLU A 8 -7.29 0.91 9.81
CA GLU A 8 -6.65 -0.28 9.24
C GLU A 8 -5.23 -0.37 9.79
N LYS A 9 -4.77 -1.58 10.16
CA LYS A 9 -3.43 -1.79 10.73
C LYS A 9 -2.69 -2.90 9.99
N LEU A 10 -1.41 -2.65 9.78
CA LEU A 10 -0.41 -3.61 9.31
C LEU A 10 0.67 -3.72 10.38
N TYR A 11 0.94 -4.93 10.86
CA TYR A 11 2.00 -5.23 11.82
C TYR A 11 3.15 -5.94 11.11
N GLY A 12 3.88 -5.20 10.29
CA GLY A 12 4.94 -5.72 9.43
C GLY A 12 5.13 -4.82 8.22
N THR A 13 5.59 -5.40 7.12
CA THR A 13 5.86 -4.67 5.88
C THR A 13 4.97 -5.11 4.72
N GLY A 14 4.86 -4.26 3.71
CA GLY A 14 4.21 -4.58 2.44
C GLY A 14 4.85 -5.78 1.74
N ALA A 15 6.16 -6.02 1.93
CA ALA A 15 6.83 -7.20 1.40
C ALA A 15 6.25 -8.49 2.01
N GLN A 16 6.08 -8.52 3.33
CA GLN A 16 5.46 -9.67 4.02
C GLN A 16 4.00 -9.87 3.61
N VAL A 17 3.26 -8.80 3.30
CA VAL A 17 1.90 -8.92 2.77
C VAL A 17 1.91 -9.61 1.41
N LEU A 18 2.87 -9.29 0.54
CA LEU A 18 2.96 -9.83 -0.82
C LEU A 18 3.57 -11.24 -0.87
N ASP A 19 4.57 -11.53 -0.04
CA ASP A 19 5.37 -12.75 -0.13
C ASP A 19 4.99 -13.81 0.92
N GLU A 20 4.52 -13.36 2.09
CA GLU A 20 4.23 -14.23 3.26
C GLU A 20 2.73 -14.28 3.60
N ASN A 21 1.86 -13.66 2.79
CA ASN A 21 0.42 -13.53 3.03
C ASN A 21 0.07 -12.85 4.38
N LEU A 22 0.94 -11.96 4.88
CA LEU A 22 0.61 -11.15 6.05
C LEU A 22 -0.65 -10.31 5.79
N LYS A 23 -1.53 -10.22 6.78
CA LYS A 23 -2.83 -9.57 6.63
C LYS A 23 -2.83 -8.13 7.12
N ILE A 24 -3.60 -7.29 6.43
CA ILE A 24 -4.01 -5.97 6.91
C ILE A 24 -5.40 -6.12 7.52
N ILE A 25 -5.52 -5.76 8.79
CA ILE A 25 -6.75 -5.98 9.57
C ILE A 25 -7.32 -4.63 10.03
N ALA A 26 -8.64 -4.50 9.95
CA ALA A 26 -9.37 -3.43 10.63
C ALA A 26 -9.59 -3.85 12.11
N PRO A 27 -8.88 -3.25 13.08
CA PRO A 27 -8.92 -3.70 14.47
C PRO A 27 -10.29 -3.55 15.14
N GLU A 28 -11.12 -2.62 14.66
CA GLU A 28 -12.46 -2.38 15.22
C GLU A 28 -13.43 -3.54 15.00
N ASN A 29 -13.27 -4.30 13.91
CA ASN A 29 -14.21 -5.37 13.54
C ASN A 29 -13.53 -6.68 13.11
N GLY A 30 -12.19 -6.75 13.16
CA GLY A 30 -11.41 -7.92 12.78
C GLY A 30 -11.39 -8.23 11.27
N ARG A 31 -11.90 -7.32 10.42
CA ARG A 31 -12.03 -7.57 8.99
C ARG A 31 -10.67 -7.58 8.30
N ASP A 32 -10.45 -8.61 7.48
CA ASP A 32 -9.32 -8.69 6.54
C ASP A 32 -9.59 -7.75 5.35
N VAL A 33 -8.74 -6.74 5.20
CA VAL A 33 -8.83 -5.72 4.13
C VAL A 33 -7.65 -5.80 3.16
N THR A 34 -6.82 -6.85 3.27
CA THR A 34 -5.57 -7.02 2.52
C THR A 34 -5.75 -6.85 1.01
N GLN A 35 -6.80 -7.46 0.44
CA GLN A 35 -7.06 -7.41 -1.00
C GLN A 35 -7.38 -6.00 -1.51
N PHE A 36 -8.01 -5.15 -0.69
CA PHE A 36 -8.27 -3.77 -1.10
C PHE A 36 -6.98 -2.98 -1.27
N HIS A 37 -6.00 -3.18 -0.39
CA HIS A 37 -4.69 -2.53 -0.47
C HIS A 37 -3.83 -3.08 -1.61
N ILE A 38 -3.83 -4.40 -1.83
CA ILE A 38 -3.11 -5.02 -2.95
C ILE A 38 -3.66 -4.52 -4.28
N ASN A 39 -4.99 -4.49 -4.43
CA ASN A 39 -5.62 -4.02 -5.67
C ASN A 39 -5.35 -2.52 -5.89
N GLY A 40 -5.49 -1.70 -4.85
CA GLY A 40 -5.12 -0.28 -4.90
C GLY A 40 -3.68 -0.07 -5.34
N ALA A 41 -2.73 -0.81 -4.76
CA ALA A 41 -1.32 -0.73 -5.11
C ALA A 41 -1.04 -1.11 -6.59
N LYS A 42 -1.71 -2.14 -7.11
CA LYS A 42 -1.63 -2.53 -8.54
C LYS A 42 -2.14 -1.42 -9.45
N TYR A 43 -3.27 -0.80 -9.12
CA TYR A 43 -3.80 0.33 -9.89
C TYR A 43 -2.85 1.53 -9.89
N VAL A 44 -2.20 1.84 -8.76
CA VAL A 44 -1.21 2.94 -8.71
C VAL A 44 -0.01 2.64 -9.61
N LEU A 45 0.47 1.40 -9.62
CA LEU A 45 1.56 1.00 -10.54
C LEU A 45 1.13 1.08 -12.01
N GLU A 46 -0.10 0.69 -12.32
CA GLU A 46 -0.66 0.83 -13.66
C GLU A 46 -0.74 2.30 -14.10
N ILE A 47 -1.25 3.17 -13.23
CA ILE A 47 -1.26 4.63 -13.48
C ILE A 47 0.16 5.15 -13.72
N ALA A 48 1.12 4.77 -12.87
CA ALA A 48 2.50 5.22 -13.03
C ALA A 48 3.09 4.82 -14.39
N LYS A 49 2.80 3.60 -14.87
CA LYS A 49 3.22 3.13 -16.20
C LYS A 49 2.53 3.91 -17.33
N ILE A 50 1.22 4.15 -17.21
CA ILE A 50 0.45 4.89 -18.22
C ILE A 50 0.94 6.33 -18.34
N THR A 51 1.35 6.95 -17.23
CA THR A 51 1.79 8.35 -17.21
C THR A 51 3.30 8.51 -17.34
N ASP A 52 4.06 7.43 -17.56
CA ASP A 52 5.53 7.41 -17.54
C ASP A 52 6.14 8.08 -16.29
N ALA A 53 5.46 7.91 -15.15
CA ALA A 53 5.94 8.44 -13.89
C ALA A 53 7.09 7.56 -13.38
N SER A 54 8.18 8.18 -12.94
CA SER A 54 9.34 7.49 -12.36
C SER A 54 9.45 7.65 -10.83
N ARG A 55 8.67 8.55 -10.24
CA ARG A 55 8.68 8.89 -8.81
C ARG A 55 7.29 8.90 -8.21
N ALA A 56 7.18 8.42 -6.97
CA ALA A 56 5.95 8.48 -6.17
C ALA A 56 6.23 9.07 -4.79
N TYR A 57 5.51 10.14 -4.44
CA TYR A 57 5.55 10.76 -3.12
C TYR A 57 4.38 10.23 -2.29
N LEU A 58 4.68 9.47 -1.23
CA LEU A 58 3.66 8.79 -0.44
C LEU A 58 3.70 9.22 1.04
N LYS A 59 2.51 9.36 1.65
CA LYS A 59 2.36 9.81 3.04
C LYS A 59 2.86 8.76 4.05
N ALA A 60 3.84 9.14 4.86
CA ALA A 60 4.42 8.31 5.91
C ALA A 60 3.39 7.92 7.00
N GLY A 61 3.61 6.74 7.61
CA GLY A 61 2.82 6.22 8.73
C GLY A 61 1.52 5.53 8.33
N SER A 62 1.23 5.40 7.03
CA SER A 62 0.05 4.69 6.52
C SER A 62 0.36 3.21 6.23
N PRO A 63 -0.49 2.24 6.62
CA PRO A 63 -0.30 0.83 6.27
C PRO A 63 -0.27 0.58 4.75
N SER A 64 -0.83 1.51 3.97
CA SER A 64 -0.80 1.47 2.50
C SER A 64 0.32 2.36 1.94
N CYS A 65 0.31 3.64 2.31
CA CYS A 65 1.11 4.69 1.67
C CYS A 65 2.47 4.94 2.35
N ASP A 66 2.86 4.15 3.35
CA ASP A 66 4.25 4.21 3.79
C ASP A 66 5.17 3.59 2.73
N LYS A 67 6.44 4.01 2.67
CA LYS A 67 7.47 3.37 1.85
C LYS A 67 7.62 1.87 2.17
N GLN A 68 7.33 1.49 3.40
CA GLN A 68 7.27 0.10 3.86
C GLN A 68 5.86 -0.51 3.78
N GLY A 69 4.85 0.27 3.40
CA GLY A 69 3.48 -0.20 3.16
C GLY A 69 3.33 -0.93 1.83
N VAL A 70 2.14 -1.51 1.60
CA VAL A 70 1.87 -2.33 0.40
C VAL A 70 2.05 -1.53 -0.90
N THR A 71 1.57 -0.29 -0.94
CA THR A 71 1.69 0.56 -2.14
C THR A 71 3.14 0.92 -2.42
N GLY A 72 3.90 1.31 -1.39
CA GLY A 72 5.32 1.60 -1.53
C GLY A 72 6.11 0.40 -2.02
N GLU A 73 5.81 -0.80 -1.51
CA GLU A 73 6.49 -2.03 -1.94
C GLU A 73 6.19 -2.40 -3.40
N VAL A 74 4.93 -2.37 -3.82
CA VAL A 74 4.54 -2.66 -5.21
C VAL A 74 5.22 -1.69 -6.19
N LEU A 75 5.28 -0.41 -5.85
CA LEU A 75 5.90 0.62 -6.69
C LEU A 75 7.42 0.41 -6.83
N LYS A 76 8.11 0.12 -5.72
CA LYS A 76 9.54 -0.22 -5.74
C LYS A 76 9.82 -1.43 -6.64
N ARG A 77 9.05 -2.51 -6.52
CA ARG A 77 9.17 -3.70 -7.39
C ARG A 77 8.87 -3.39 -8.86
N GLY A 78 8.02 -2.40 -9.11
CA GLY A 78 7.70 -1.89 -10.43
C GLY A 78 8.75 -0.93 -11.03
N GLY A 79 9.86 -0.67 -10.33
CA GLY A 79 10.92 0.23 -10.79
C GLY A 79 10.65 1.73 -10.52
N ILE A 80 9.64 2.05 -9.70
CA ILE A 80 9.29 3.43 -9.34
C ILE A 80 10.07 3.84 -8.09
N GLU A 81 10.71 5.01 -8.12
CA GLU A 81 11.37 5.60 -6.96
C GLU A 81 10.32 6.09 -5.95
N VAL A 82 10.31 5.52 -4.74
CA VAL A 82 9.34 5.88 -3.69
C VAL A 82 9.97 6.80 -2.65
N ILE A 83 9.36 7.97 -2.48
CA ILE A 83 9.76 9.03 -1.56
C ILE A 83 8.67 9.17 -0.48
N SER A 84 9.05 8.99 0.79
CA SER A 84 8.13 9.25 1.90
C SER A 84 8.04 10.75 2.17
N VAL A 85 6.81 11.25 2.25
CA VAL A 85 6.51 12.61 2.71
C VAL A 85 5.84 12.57 4.10
N PRO A 86 6.19 13.50 5.01
CA PRO A 86 5.69 13.51 6.38
C PRO A 86 4.18 13.74 6.50
#